data_AF-A0A2R6CMK7-F1
#
_entry.id   AF-A0A2R6CMK7-F1
#
_cell.length_a   1.000
_cell.length_b   1.000
_cell.length_c   1.000
_cell.angle_alpha   90.00
_cell.angle_beta   90.00
_cell.angle_gamma   90.00
#
_symmetry.space_group_name_H-M   'P 1'
#
loop_
_entity.id
_entity.type
_entity.pdbx_description
1 polymer ?
#
loop_
_entity_poly.entity_id
_entity_poly.type
_entity_poly.pdbx_seq_one_letter_code
_entity_poly.pdbx_strand_id
1 'polypeptide(L)'
;MTSRDPADVTAPMSRHNLHVTQKSDLIDIGPWSQTQLWAAVQRADDDGSIVVLDYGREQLYLVDTDDATYLPPTALGFADSPGLRVREPRTYDPERGTVSRARVDTRTVAPEFDILIPAFDWTEPDDQWEPPELEYRERPTDTPSGAIGG
;
A
#
# COMPACT_ATOMS: atom_id res chain seq x y z
N MET A 1 2.63 -25.65 7.16
CA MET A 1 2.63 -25.11 5.78
C MET A 1 1.71 -23.92 5.78
N THR A 2 2.25 -22.72 5.96
CA THR A 2 1.50 -21.47 5.82
C THR A 2 1.33 -21.22 4.32
N SER A 3 0.12 -21.40 3.80
CA SER A 3 -0.22 -20.84 2.49
C SER A 3 0.13 -19.37 2.53
N ARG A 4 1.06 -18.93 1.67
CA ARG A 4 1.16 -17.51 1.34
C ARG A 4 -0.19 -17.15 0.73
N ASP A 5 -1.00 -16.42 1.49
CA ASP A 5 -2.26 -15.84 1.01
C ASP A 5 -1.95 -15.10 -0.30
N PRO A 6 -2.72 -15.31 -1.39
CA PRO A 6 -2.49 -14.63 -2.66
C PRO A 6 -2.58 -13.11 -2.47
N ALA A 7 -1.42 -12.50 -2.23
CA ALA A 7 -1.12 -11.08 -2.16
C ALA A 7 -2.22 -10.26 -1.51
N ASP A 8 -2.17 -10.13 -0.18
CA ASP A 8 -2.86 -9.05 0.54
C ASP A 8 -2.54 -7.75 -0.22
N VAL A 9 -3.56 -7.25 -0.93
CA VAL A 9 -3.39 -6.12 -1.83
C VAL A 9 -3.10 -4.86 -1.05
N THR A 10 -3.43 -4.83 0.25
CA THR A 10 -3.17 -3.74 1.18
C THR A 10 -1.85 -3.88 1.93
N ALA A 11 -1.10 -4.97 1.72
CA ALA A 11 0.21 -5.15 2.32
C ALA A 11 1.18 -4.01 1.91
N PRO A 12 2.05 -3.52 2.82
CA PRO A 12 2.99 -2.43 2.55
C PRO A 12 3.93 -2.66 1.36
N MET A 13 4.18 -3.91 0.99
CA MET A 13 5.07 -4.27 -0.13
C MET A 13 4.35 -4.35 -1.48
N SER A 14 3.03 -4.11 -1.53
CA SER A 14 2.27 -4.09 -2.77
C SER A 14 2.60 -2.82 -3.56
N ARG A 15 2.95 -2.98 -4.83
CA ARG A 15 3.35 -1.86 -5.72
C ARG A 15 2.28 -0.79 -5.94
N HIS A 16 1.02 -1.15 -5.70
CA HIS A 16 -0.15 -0.31 -5.96
C HIS A 16 -0.57 0.48 -4.72
N ASN A 17 0.12 0.30 -3.60
CA ASN A 17 -0.24 0.92 -2.34
C ASN A 17 0.62 2.13 -2.07
N LEU A 18 -0.05 3.22 -1.72
CA LEU A 18 0.57 4.36 -1.08
C LEU A 18 0.02 4.45 0.34
N HIS A 19 0.88 4.21 1.32
CA HIS A 19 0.56 4.48 2.72
C HIS A 19 0.74 5.98 2.94
N VAL A 20 -0.36 6.65 3.22
CA VAL A 20 -0.42 8.11 3.29
C VAL A 20 -0.29 8.51 4.74
N THR A 21 0.86 9.05 5.11
CA THR A 21 1.10 9.60 6.45
C THR A 21 0.89 11.11 6.46
N GLN A 22 1.14 11.77 5.33
CA GLN A 22 1.02 13.21 5.20
C GLN A 22 0.59 13.66 3.79
N LYS A 23 0.11 14.89 3.70
CA LYS A 23 -0.43 15.45 2.45
C LYS A 23 0.58 15.48 1.31
N SER A 24 1.87 15.64 1.61
CA SER A 24 2.93 15.67 0.60
C SER A 24 3.14 14.33 -0.09
N ASP A 25 2.62 13.23 0.44
CA ASP A 25 2.72 11.91 -0.20
C ASP A 25 1.87 11.86 -1.47
N LEU A 26 0.86 12.75 -1.58
CA LEU A 26 -0.16 12.78 -2.62
C LEU A 26 0.20 13.74 -3.78
N ILE A 27 1.41 13.64 -4.31
CA ILE A 27 1.89 14.51 -5.41
C ILE A 27 1.79 13.78 -6.75
N ASP A 28 1.28 14.47 -7.77
CA ASP A 28 1.22 14.00 -9.16
C ASP A 28 0.48 12.66 -9.37
N ILE A 29 -0.58 12.42 -8.59
CA ILE A 29 -1.40 11.19 -8.67
C ILE A 29 -2.66 11.44 -9.49
N GLY A 30 -2.62 11.04 -10.77
CA GLY A 30 -3.78 11.08 -11.66
C GLY A 30 -4.32 12.49 -11.93
N PRO A 31 -5.62 12.62 -12.27
CA PRO A 31 -6.25 13.90 -12.60
C PRO A 31 -6.66 14.73 -11.37
N TRP A 32 -6.52 14.19 -10.16
CA TRP A 32 -7.00 14.84 -8.94
C TRP A 32 -5.92 15.72 -8.31
N SER A 33 -6.35 16.82 -7.71
CA SER A 33 -5.44 17.64 -6.91
C SER A 33 -5.05 16.93 -5.61
N GLN A 34 -3.85 17.23 -5.12
CA GLN A 34 -3.37 16.79 -3.80
C GLN A 34 -4.39 17.07 -2.68
N THR A 35 -5.08 18.22 -2.72
CA THR A 35 -6.09 18.57 -1.71
C THR A 35 -7.31 17.66 -1.76
N GLN A 36 -7.75 17.27 -2.95
CA GLN A 36 -8.89 16.35 -3.13
C GLN A 36 -8.55 14.95 -2.62
N LEU A 37 -7.36 14.45 -2.99
CA LEU A 37 -6.89 13.16 -2.51
C LEU A 37 -6.73 13.16 -0.98
N TRP A 38 -6.15 14.23 -0.41
CA TRP A 38 -6.01 14.35 1.04
C TRP A 38 -7.36 14.35 1.78
N ALA A 39 -8.36 15.03 1.23
CA ALA A 39 -9.71 15.01 1.78
C ALA A 39 -10.36 13.62 1.69
N ALA A 40 -10.11 12.88 0.61
CA ALA A 40 -10.59 11.51 0.45
C ALA A 40 -9.94 10.55 1.47
N VAL A 41 -8.63 10.66 1.68
CA VAL A 41 -7.89 9.81 2.63
C VAL A 41 -8.33 10.08 4.07
N GLN A 42 -8.44 11.35 4.49
CA GLN A 42 -9.00 11.68 5.81
C GLN A 42 -10.41 11.10 6.00
N ARG A 43 -11.24 11.19 4.96
CA ARG A 43 -12.60 10.63 5.02
C ARG A 43 -12.59 9.11 5.12
N ALA A 44 -11.64 8.44 4.48
CA ALA A 44 -11.48 7.01 4.55
C ALA A 44 -10.99 6.58 5.94
N ASP A 45 -10.06 7.32 6.55
CA ASP A 45 -9.59 7.12 7.93
C ASP A 45 -10.73 7.18 8.94
N ASP A 46 -11.55 8.25 8.89
CA ASP A 46 -12.74 8.40 9.73
C ASP A 46 -13.71 7.21 9.64
N ASP A 47 -13.78 6.59 8.46
CA ASP A 47 -14.72 5.52 8.15
C ASP A 47 -14.10 4.12 8.29
N GLY A 48 -12.80 3.99 8.61
CA GLY A 48 -12.09 2.71 8.66
C GLY A 48 -11.95 2.03 7.29
N SER A 49 -11.88 2.82 6.22
CA SER A 49 -11.82 2.37 4.82
C SER A 49 -10.48 2.77 4.17
N ILE A 50 -10.24 2.24 2.96
CA ILE A 50 -9.18 2.66 2.03
C ILE A 50 -9.77 3.45 0.86
N VAL A 51 -8.93 4.22 0.15
CA VAL A 51 -9.32 4.90 -1.09
C VAL A 51 -8.78 4.12 -2.28
N VAL A 52 -9.65 3.75 -3.22
CA VAL A 52 -9.26 3.15 -4.50
C VAL A 52 -9.41 4.17 -5.62
N LEU A 53 -8.35 4.35 -6.40
CA LEU A 53 -8.28 5.26 -7.54
C LEU A 53 -8.61 4.49 -8.82
N ASP A 54 -9.72 4.83 -9.47
CA ASP A 54 -10.09 4.29 -10.79
C ASP A 54 -9.78 5.34 -11.86
N TYR A 55 -8.57 5.26 -12.41
CA TYR A 55 -8.10 6.20 -13.43
C TYR A 55 -8.93 6.14 -14.71
N GLY A 56 -9.38 4.94 -15.10
CA GLY A 56 -10.17 4.75 -16.32
C GLY A 56 -11.54 5.42 -16.28
N ARG A 57 -12.10 5.62 -15.08
CA ARG A 57 -13.37 6.31 -14.86
C ARG A 57 -13.22 7.68 -14.21
N GLU A 58 -11.98 8.08 -13.90
CA GLU A 58 -11.67 9.25 -13.09
C GLU A 58 -12.52 9.30 -11.80
N GLN A 59 -12.66 8.13 -11.16
CA GLN A 59 -13.50 7.95 -9.97
C GLN A 59 -12.70 7.55 -8.73
N LEU A 60 -13.09 8.10 -7.58
CA LEU A 60 -12.62 7.70 -6.26
C LEU A 60 -13.65 6.83 -5.55
N TYR A 61 -13.20 5.73 -4.93
CA TYR A 61 -14.03 4.85 -4.14
C TYR A 61 -13.48 4.70 -2.71
N LEU A 62 -14.37 4.69 -1.72
CA LEU A 62 -14.08 4.26 -0.35
C LEU A 62 -14.52 2.81 -0.21
N VAL A 63 -13.58 1.96 0.20
CA VAL A 63 -13.76 0.51 0.24
C VAL A 63 -13.25 0.01 1.58
N ASP A 64 -13.98 -0.92 2.19
CA ASP A 64 -13.49 -1.60 3.38
C ASP A 64 -12.32 -2.53 2.97
N THR A 65 -11.26 -2.62 3.77
CA THR A 65 -10.02 -3.34 3.41
C THR A 65 -10.31 -4.80 3.00
N ASP A 66 -11.21 -5.46 3.74
CA ASP A 66 -11.63 -6.85 3.49
C ASP A 66 -12.43 -7.05 2.19
N ASP A 67 -12.95 -5.95 1.62
CA ASP A 67 -13.76 -5.95 0.40
C ASP A 67 -12.94 -5.65 -0.87
N ALA A 68 -11.63 -5.47 -0.73
CA ALA A 68 -10.69 -5.33 -1.84
C ALA A 68 -9.96 -6.67 -2.11
N THR A 69 -10.02 -7.16 -3.36
CA THR A 69 -9.35 -8.39 -3.78
C THR A 69 -8.59 -8.19 -5.08
N TYR A 70 -7.29 -8.44 -5.07
CA TYR A 70 -6.49 -8.41 -6.29
C TYR A 70 -6.90 -9.54 -7.25
N LEU A 71 -7.08 -9.21 -8.52
CA LEU A 71 -7.33 -10.15 -9.61
C LEU A 71 -6.03 -10.29 -10.42
N PRO A 72 -5.30 -11.41 -10.28
CA PRO A 72 -4.09 -11.64 -11.07
C PRO A 72 -4.44 -11.89 -12.55
N PRO A 73 -3.49 -11.64 -13.46
CA PRO A 73 -3.69 -11.97 -14.87
C PRO A 73 -3.88 -13.50 -15.03
N THR A 74 -4.85 -13.92 -15.83
CA THR A 74 -5.09 -15.35 -16.14
C THR A 74 -4.11 -15.85 -17.20
N ALA A 75 -3.52 -17.04 -16.98
CA ALA A 75 -2.36 -17.57 -17.69
C ALA A 75 -2.55 -17.88 -19.19
N LEU A 76 -3.68 -17.53 -19.82
CA LEU A 76 -3.98 -17.87 -21.21
C LEU A 76 -4.52 -16.70 -22.04
N GLY A 77 -4.49 -15.45 -21.53
CA GLY A 77 -4.83 -14.27 -22.33
C GLY A 77 -6.30 -14.16 -22.77
N PHE A 78 -7.18 -14.97 -22.19
CA PHE A 78 -8.62 -14.91 -22.44
C PHE A 78 -9.34 -14.30 -21.24
N ALA A 79 -9.83 -13.08 -21.45
CA ALA A 79 -11.00 -12.42 -20.86
C ALA A 79 -10.84 -11.45 -19.68
N ASP A 80 -9.91 -11.59 -18.73
CA ASP A 80 -9.85 -10.65 -17.59
C ASP A 80 -8.49 -9.96 -17.46
N SER A 81 -8.47 -8.65 -17.71
CA SER A 81 -7.33 -7.79 -17.40
C SER A 81 -7.04 -7.83 -15.90
N PRO A 82 -5.77 -7.87 -15.47
CA PRO A 82 -5.44 -7.76 -14.06
C PRO A 82 -6.04 -6.47 -13.49
N GLY A 83 -6.50 -6.55 -12.24
CA GLY A 83 -7.33 -5.49 -11.67
C GLY A 83 -7.56 -5.67 -10.18
N LEU A 84 -8.39 -4.78 -9.64
CA LEU A 84 -8.87 -4.83 -8.27
C LEU A 84 -10.37 -5.04 -8.28
N ARG A 85 -10.85 -6.13 -7.67
CA ARG A 85 -12.27 -6.28 -7.37
C ARG A 85 -12.57 -5.60 -6.05
N VAL A 86 -13.52 -4.68 -6.05
CA VAL A 86 -14.01 -3.97 -4.87
C VAL A 86 -15.48 -4.30 -4.66
N ARG A 87 -15.82 -4.83 -3.49
CA ARG A 87 -17.22 -5.16 -3.14
C ARG A 87 -17.88 -3.95 -2.50
N GLU A 88 -19.11 -3.72 -2.93
CA GLU A 88 -20.00 -2.68 -2.40
C GLU A 88 -19.32 -1.33 -2.07
N PRO A 89 -18.52 -0.75 -2.99
CA PRO A 89 -17.77 0.45 -2.66
C PRO A 89 -18.70 1.65 -2.56
N ARG A 90 -18.27 2.69 -1.83
CA ARG A 90 -18.94 3.99 -1.82
C ARG A 90 -18.21 4.96 -2.73
N THR A 91 -18.93 5.59 -3.64
CA THR A 91 -18.35 6.59 -4.52
C THR A 91 -18.07 7.90 -3.77
N TYR A 92 -16.85 8.42 -3.88
CA TYR A 92 -16.47 9.74 -3.37
C TYR A 92 -16.41 10.77 -4.50
N ASP A 93 -17.03 11.92 -4.27
CA ASP A 93 -17.01 13.08 -5.16
C ASP A 93 -15.90 14.03 -4.67
N PRO A 94 -14.75 14.11 -5.38
CA PRO A 94 -13.63 14.97 -4.99
C PRO A 94 -13.91 16.46 -5.14
N GLU A 95 -14.82 16.87 -6.01
CA GLU A 95 -15.18 18.28 -6.21
C GLU A 95 -16.01 18.80 -5.03
N ARG A 96 -16.87 17.94 -4.49
CA ARG A 96 -17.76 18.29 -3.37
C ARG A 96 -17.26 17.83 -2.01
N GLY A 97 -16.26 16.94 -1.98
CA GLY A 97 -15.77 16.29 -0.77
C GLY A 97 -16.80 15.38 -0.11
N THR A 98 -17.73 14.80 -0.89
CA THR A 98 -18.87 14.04 -0.36
C THR A 98 -18.84 12.57 -0.73
N VAL A 99 -19.25 11.70 0.19
CA VAL A 99 -19.44 10.27 -0.05
C VAL A 99 -20.90 10.01 -0.45
N SER A 100 -21.09 9.20 -1.48
CA SER A 100 -22.41 8.71 -1.87
C SER A 100 -23.04 7.90 -0.75
N ARG A 101 -24.32 8.15 -0.47
CA ARG A 101 -25.07 7.43 0.59
C ARG A 101 -25.28 5.96 0.25
N ALA A 102 -25.44 5.66 -1.03
CA ALA A 102 -25.58 4.29 -1.51
C ALA A 102 -24.20 3.70 -1.79
N ARG A 103 -24.01 2.45 -1.36
CA ARG A 103 -22.97 1.58 -1.92
C ARG A 103 -23.37 1.23 -3.35
N VAL A 104 -22.40 1.13 -4.25
CA VAL A 104 -22.64 0.65 -5.62
C VAL A 104 -22.38 -0.85 -5.69
N ASP A 105 -22.87 -1.53 -6.73
CA ASP A 105 -22.55 -2.94 -6.93
C ASP A 105 -21.05 -3.19 -7.05
N THR A 106 -20.64 -4.44 -6.82
CA THR A 106 -19.23 -4.86 -6.95
C THR A 106 -18.64 -4.39 -8.29
N ARG A 107 -17.45 -3.79 -8.22
CA ARG A 107 -16.73 -3.27 -9.40
C ARG A 107 -15.39 -3.95 -9.55
N THR A 108 -14.94 -4.02 -10.81
CA THR A 108 -13.55 -4.30 -11.15
C THR A 108 -12.91 -3.00 -11.63
N VAL A 109 -11.88 -2.55 -10.92
CA VAL A 109 -11.04 -1.41 -11.30
C VAL A 109 -9.84 -1.96 -12.06
N ALA A 110 -9.73 -1.59 -13.33
CA ALA A 110 -8.72 -2.11 -14.25
C ALA A 110 -8.57 -1.17 -15.47
N PRO A 111 -7.42 -1.20 -16.16
CA PRO A 111 -6.19 -1.92 -15.80
C PRO A 111 -5.30 -1.17 -14.81
N GLU A 112 -5.51 0.15 -14.69
CA GLU A 112 -4.69 1.05 -13.87
C GLU A 112 -5.49 1.47 -12.64
N PHE A 113 -4.89 1.28 -11.47
CA PHE A 113 -5.43 1.69 -10.19
C PHE A 113 -4.30 1.82 -9.18
N ASP A 114 -4.50 2.70 -8.21
CA ASP A 114 -3.71 2.75 -6.98
C ASP A 114 -4.64 2.72 -5.78
N ILE A 115 -4.09 2.37 -4.62
CA ILE A 115 -4.79 2.31 -3.34
C ILE A 115 -4.10 3.25 -2.37
N LEU A 116 -4.82 4.23 -1.87
CA LEU A 116 -4.36 5.09 -0.78
C LEU A 116 -4.84 4.51 0.54
N ILE A 117 -3.89 4.20 1.42
CA ILE A 117 -4.14 3.61 2.72
C ILE A 117 -3.84 4.68 3.78
N PRO A 118 -4.84 5.11 4.57
CA PRO A 118 -4.58 5.99 5.70
C PRO A 118 -3.58 5.34 6.65
N ALA A 119 -2.49 6.06 6.93
CA ALA A 119 -1.40 5.59 7.79
C ALA A 119 -0.97 6.68 8.77
N PHE A 120 -1.90 7.53 9.21
CA PHE A 120 -1.61 8.67 10.08
C PHE A 120 -1.03 8.27 11.46
N ASP A 121 -1.34 7.04 11.91
CA ASP A 121 -0.81 6.48 13.16
C ASP A 121 0.61 5.89 13.00
N TRP A 122 1.15 5.82 11.78
CA TRP A 122 2.51 5.35 11.59
C TRP A 122 3.47 6.42 12.11
N THR A 123 4.09 6.13 13.25
CA THR A 123 5.18 6.94 13.75
C THR A 123 6.32 6.87 12.73
N GLU A 124 6.86 8.01 12.32
CA GLU A 124 8.12 8.03 11.57
C GLU A 124 9.13 7.15 12.33
N PRO A 125 9.91 6.30 11.64
CA PRO A 125 10.96 5.56 12.31
C PRO A 125 11.83 6.57 13.05
N ASP A 126 11.94 6.42 14.37
CA ASP A 126 12.76 7.28 15.21
C ASP A 126 14.12 7.44 14.52
N ASP A 127 14.53 8.68 14.20
CA ASP A 127 15.87 9.01 13.68
C ASP A 127 16.98 8.59 14.70
N GLN A 128 16.59 8.12 15.88
CA GLN A 128 17.44 7.51 16.91
C GLN A 128 17.71 6.02 16.66
N TRP A 129 17.25 5.44 15.54
CA TRP A 129 17.72 4.11 15.15
C TRP A 129 19.20 4.19 14.74
N GLU A 130 20.09 4.00 15.71
CA GLU A 130 21.49 3.75 15.46
C GLU A 130 21.63 2.30 14.98
N PRO A 131 22.18 2.04 13.77
CA PRO A 131 22.48 0.68 13.37
C PRO A 131 23.38 0.05 14.44
N PRO A 132 23.15 -1.22 14.83
CA PRO A 132 24.00 -1.87 15.81
C PRO A 132 25.45 -1.77 15.36
N GLU A 133 26.33 -1.28 16.24
CA GLU A 133 27.76 -1.23 15.95
C GLU A 133 28.19 -2.63 15.54
N LEU A 134 28.70 -2.77 14.32
CA LEU A 134 29.23 -4.03 13.85
C LEU A 134 30.43 -4.36 14.74
N GLU A 135 30.27 -5.29 15.67
CA GLU A 135 31.41 -5.93 16.32
C GLU A 135 32.23 -6.57 15.20
N TYR A 136 33.32 -5.90 14.82
CA TYR A 136 34.35 -6.49 14.00
C TYR A 136 34.91 -7.67 14.78
N ARG A 137 34.37 -8.88 14.54
CA ARG A 137 35.05 -10.11 14.93
C ARG A 137 36.40 -10.06 14.25
N GLU A 138 37.43 -9.82 15.06
CA GLU A 138 38.82 -9.98 14.69
C GLU A 138 38.95 -11.33 13.99
N ARG A 139 39.30 -11.29 12.70
CA ARG A 139 39.64 -12.50 11.96
C ARG A 139 40.81 -13.15 12.71
N PRO A 140 40.84 -14.49 12.89
CA PRO A 140 41.97 -15.12 13.55
C PRO A 140 43.21 -14.82 12.72
N THR A 141 44.11 -14.02 13.28
CA THR A 141 45.42 -13.81 12.69
C THR A 141 46.28 -14.96 13.21
N ASP A 142 46.29 -16.07 12.47
CA ASP A 142 47.24 -17.16 12.66
C ASP A 142 48.66 -16.57 12.61
N THR A 143 49.27 -16.39 13.77
CA THR A 143 50.69 -16.11 13.90
C THR A 143 51.29 -17.10 14.89
N PRO A 144 52.20 -17.99 14.45
CA PRO A 144 52.78 -19.02 15.31
C PRO A 144 53.91 -18.40 16.16
N SER A 145 53.92 -18.67 17.46
CA SER A 145 55.07 -18.46 18.36
C SER A 145 54.82 -19.26 19.65
N GLY A 146 55.36 -20.47 19.80
CA GLY A 146 56.65 -20.78 20.44
C GLY A 146 56.37 -21.67 21.67
N ALA A 147 57.19 -22.60 22.17
CA ALA A 147 58.62 -22.83 22.03
C ALA A 147 59.05 -24.18 22.69
N ILE A 148 60.23 -24.68 22.29
CA ILE A 148 61.28 -25.47 23.01
C ILE A 148 61.00 -26.80 23.76
N GLY A 149 61.85 -27.80 23.46
CA GLY A 149 62.57 -28.59 24.49
C GLY A 149 62.38 -30.12 24.50
N GLY A 150 63.36 -30.85 23.98
CA GLY A 150 63.52 -32.31 24.12
C GLY A 150 64.79 -32.80 23.41
#